data_AF-A0A211ZVC2-F1
#
_entry.id   AF-A0A211ZVC2-F1
#
_cell.length_a   1.000
_cell.length_b   1.000
_cell.length_c   1.000
_cell.angle_alpha   90.00
_cell.angle_beta   90.00
_cell.angle_gamma   90.00
#
_symmetry.space_group_name_H-M   'P 1'
#
loop_
_entity.id
_entity.type
_entity.pdbx_description
1 polymer ?
#
loop_
_entity_poly.entity_id
_entity_poly.type
_entity_poly.pdbx_seq_one_letter_code
_entity_poly.pdbx_strand_id
1 'polypeptide(L)' 'MTDPHPSKSEFFERVGALADAMVAAYGADFAMGALIITARFIAEGKPVGKMPDPDGEGA' A
#
# COMPACT_ATOMS: atom_id res chain seq x y z
N MET A 1 -7.14 21.24 -20.99
CA MET A 1 -6.10 21.34 -19.94
C MET A 1 -5.91 19.94 -19.40
N THR A 2 -4.76 19.34 -19.65
CA THR A 2 -4.39 18.05 -19.04
C THR A 2 -3.67 18.41 -17.75
N ASP A 3 -4.29 18.15 -16.61
CA ASP A 3 -3.62 18.31 -15.33
C ASP A 3 -2.38 17.40 -15.31
N PRO A 4 -1.20 17.90 -14.92
CA PRO A 4 0.03 17.09 -14.86
C PRO A 4 0.01 16.07 -13.71
N HIS A 5 -1.06 16.06 -12.91
CA HIS A 5 -1.21 15.16 -11.78
C HIS A 5 -2.19 14.03 -12.15
N PRO A 6 -1.85 12.76 -11.81
CA PRO A 6 -2.79 11.65 -11.97
C PRO A 6 -4.11 12.00 -11.32
N SER A 7 -5.21 11.65 -11.98
CA SER A 7 -6.53 11.82 -11.39
C SER A 7 -6.65 11.00 -10.10
N LYS A 8 -7.56 11.39 -9.19
CA LYS A 8 -7.81 10.62 -7.96
C LYS A 8 -8.13 9.15 -8.28
N SER A 9 -8.88 8.91 -9.35
CA SER A 9 -9.26 7.58 -9.82
C SER A 9 -8.05 6.72 -10.22
N GLU A 10 -7.06 7.29 -10.90
CA GLU A 10 -5.84 6.56 -11.28
C GLU A 10 -5.04 6.07 -10.05
N PHE A 11 -5.06 6.82 -8.95
CA PHE A 11 -4.45 6.34 -7.71
C PHE A 11 -5.21 5.15 -7.13
N PHE A 12 -6.55 5.19 -7.14
CA PHE A 12 -7.37 4.05 -6.70
C PHE A 12 -7.13 2.82 -7.57
N GLU A 13 -7.03 2.97 -8.89
CA GLU A 13 -6.72 1.88 -9.80
C GLU A 13 -5.36 1.25 -9.51
N ARG A 14 -4.32 2.07 -9.29
CA ARG A 14 -2.98 1.59 -8.96
C ARG A 14 -2.93 0.87 -7.60
N VAL A 15 -3.65 1.38 -6.60
CA VAL A 15 -3.76 0.74 -5.29
C VAL A 15 -4.50 -0.60 -5.41
N GLY A 16 -5.57 -0.67 -6.20
CA GLY A 16 -6.29 -1.91 -6.48
C GLY A 16 -5.41 -2.96 -7.16
N ALA A 17 -4.70 -2.57 -8.22
CA ALA A 17 -3.79 -3.47 -8.94
C ALA A 17 -2.66 -3.99 -8.03
N LEU A 18 -2.14 -3.15 -7.13
CA LEU A 18 -1.16 -3.59 -6.13
C LEU A 18 -1.77 -4.57 -5.13
N ALA A 19 -2.99 -4.30 -4.65
CA ALA A 19 -3.69 -5.21 -3.75
C ALA A 19 -3.88 -6.59 -4.40
N ASP A 20 -4.35 -6.65 -5.65
CA ASP A 20 -4.51 -7.90 -6.39
C ASP A 20 -3.19 -8.68 -6.52
N ALA A 21 -2.07 -7.98 -6.79
CA ALA A 21 -0.75 -8.60 -6.85
C ALA A 21 -0.31 -9.18 -5.50
N MET A 22 -0.58 -8.49 -4.37
CA MET A 22 -0.30 -9.02 -3.04
C MET A 22 -1.16 -10.23 -2.70
N VAL A 23 -2.45 -10.21 -3.07
CA VAL A 23 -3.36 -11.35 -2.87
C VAL A 23 -2.86 -12.56 -3.66
N ALA A 24 -2.48 -12.37 -4.93
CA ALA A 24 -1.99 -13.45 -5.78
C ALA A 24 -0.68 -14.08 -5.27
N ALA A 25 0.20 -13.28 -4.67
CA ALA A 25 1.49 -13.74 -4.18
C ALA A 25 1.43 -14.37 -2.77
N TYR A 26 0.67 -13.77 -1.85
CA TYR A 26 0.75 -14.08 -0.41
C TYR A 26 -0.62 -14.26 0.27
N GLY A 27 -1.72 -14.09 -0.46
CA GLY A 27 -3.09 -14.27 0.05
C GLY A 27 -3.76 -12.99 0.56
N ALA A 28 -5.08 -13.07 0.73
CA ALA A 28 -5.93 -11.93 1.09
C ALA A 28 -5.62 -11.34 2.47
N ASP A 29 -5.27 -12.18 3.44
CA ASP A 29 -4.98 -11.75 4.82
C ASP A 29 -3.72 -10.86 4.86
N PHE A 30 -2.66 -11.25 4.12
CA PHE A 30 -1.45 -10.44 3.99
C PHE A 30 -1.75 -9.10 3.32
N ALA A 31 -2.44 -9.12 2.17
CA ALA A 31 -2.77 -7.92 1.43
C ALA A 31 -3.56 -6.91 2.27
N MET A 32 -4.58 -7.39 2.99
CA MET A 32 -5.38 -6.58 3.90
C MET A 32 -4.53 -5.99 5.03
N GLY A 33 -3.70 -6.82 5.70
CA GLY A 33 -2.83 -6.39 6.78
C GLY A 33 -1.85 -5.29 6.36
N ALA A 34 -1.20 -5.46 5.21
CA ALA A 34 -0.28 -4.48 4.64
C ALA A 34 -0.96 -3.13 4.35
N LEU A 35 -2.15 -3.15 3.74
CA LEU A 35 -2.92 -1.92 3.45
C LEU A 35 -3.38 -1.20 4.72
N ILE A 36 -3.81 -1.94 5.75
CA ILE A 36 -4.21 -1.36 7.04
C ILE A 36 -3.01 -0.68 7.73
N ILE A 37 -1.85 -1.34 7.76
CA ILE A 37 -0.63 -0.75 8.36
C ILE A 37 -0.21 0.50 7.60
N THR A 38 -0.24 0.45 6.27
CA THR A 38 0.04 1.60 5.39
C THR A 38 -0.90 2.76 5.72
N ALA A 39 -2.21 2.52 5.80
CA ALA A 39 -3.21 3.52 6.14
C ALA A 39 -2.98 4.13 7.54
N ARG A 40 -2.59 3.30 8.52
CA ARG A 40 -2.22 3.78 9.86
C ARG A 40 -1.00 4.68 9.84
N PHE A 41 0.04 4.35 9.08
CA PHE A 41 1.23 5.21 8.95
C PHE A 41 0.85 6.57 8.36
N ILE A 42 -0.02 6.60 7.36
CA ILE A 42 -0.54 7.84 6.79
C ILE A 42 -1.29 8.65 7.86
N ALA A 43 -2.19 8.01 8.61
CA ALA A 43 -2.95 8.66 9.69
C ALA A 43 -2.06 9.19 10.83
N GLU A 44 -0.96 8.49 11.13
CA GLU A 44 0.04 8.87 12.14
C GLU A 44 1.07 9.89 11.61
N GLY A 45 1.00 10.28 10.33
CA GLY A 45 1.96 11.20 9.71
C GLY A 45 3.36 10.59 9.50
N LYS A 46 3.48 9.26 9.52
CA LYS A 46 4.74 8.52 9.36
C LYS A 46 5.09 8.32 7.87
N PRO A 47 6.38 8.28 7.50
CA PRO A 47 6.80 7.97 6.14
C PRO A 47 6.44 6.52 5.75
N VAL A 48 5.65 6.37 4.69
CA VAL A 48 5.12 5.07 4.22
C VAL A 48 6.19 4.22 3.52
N GLY A 49 7.19 4.85 2.89
CA GLY A 49 8.28 4.16 2.17
C GLY A 49 9.35 3.53 3.06
N LYS A 50 9.17 3.55 4.38
CA LYS A 50 10.11 2.98 5.37
C LYS A 50 9.40 2.03 6.33
N MET A 51 8.33 1.38 5.87
CA MET A 51 7.70 0.32 6.64
C MET A 51 8.74 -0.76 6.95
N PRO A 52 8.79 -1.25 8.19
CA PRO A 52 9.68 -2.35 8.55
C PRO A 52 9.37 -3.56 7.68
N ASP A 53 10.43 -4.27 7.31
CA ASP A 53 10.35 -5.46 6.47
C ASP A 53 9.36 -6.47 7.10
N PRO A 54 8.26 -6.84 6.43
CA PRO A 54 7.29 -7.78 6.97
C PRO A 54 7.88 -9.18 7.17
N ASP A 55 8.97 -9.50 6.46
CA ASP A 55 9.70 -10.76 6.54
C ASP A 55 11.02 -10.62 7.31
N GLY A 56 11.32 -9.41 7.81
CA GLY A 56 12.53 -9.12 8.56
C GLY A 56 12.43 -9.67 9.98
N GLU A 57 13.18 -10.74 10.26
CA GLU A 57 13.55 -11.12 11.62
C GLU A 57 14.11 -9.89 12.35
N GLY A 58 13.33 -9.36 13.28
CA GLY A 58 13.71 -8.19 14.07
C GLY A 58 14.75 -8.57 15.12
N ALA A 59 16.02 -8.26 14.85
CA ALA A 59 16.95 -7.57 15.75
C ALA A 59 18.12 -6.98 14.97
#